data_AF-A0A8J5IX45-F1
#
_entry.id   AF-A0A8J5IX45-F1
#
_cell.length_a   1.000
_cell.length_b   1.000
_cell.length_c   1.000
_cell.angle_alpha   90.00
_cell.angle_beta   90.00
_cell.angle_gamma   90.00
#
_symmetry.space_group_name_H-M   'P 1'
#
loop_
_entity.id
_entity.type
_entity.pdbx_description
1 polymer ?
#
loop_
_entity_poly.entity_id
_entity_poly.type
_entity_poly.pdbx_seq_one_letter_code
_entity_poly.pdbx_strand_id
1 'polypeptide(L)'
;MLETTIESLLERVGLAHTEYPTATTTVSSVNGENVYYYEGKFHLLPQTFEFPRTGPFGAWMLWWFGDKSRGYPPLKKIRTIDLPTSCMSKRYSDWAMMIQHLCELITESGEHIPSDMTEQDAIRLFNIAMDSLQLPPSKRQRRLSELSLTTILRLVREVKAKRQRLNKHSQ
;
A
#
# COMPACT_ATOMS: atom_id res chain seq x y z
N MET A 1 41.47 14.55 10.32
CA MET A 1 42.15 14.18 9.05
C MET A 1 41.19 13.64 8.00
N LEU A 2 40.25 12.75 8.35
CA LEU A 2 39.24 12.25 7.39
C LEU A 2 38.18 13.30 7.03
N GLU A 3 37.64 14.01 8.03
CA GLU A 3 36.60 15.03 7.85
C GLU A 3 37.05 16.17 6.93
N THR A 4 38.25 16.71 7.17
CA THR A 4 38.87 17.76 6.34
C THR A 4 39.11 17.32 4.88
N THR A 5 39.33 16.03 4.66
CA THR A 5 39.55 15.48 3.31
C THR A 5 38.22 15.35 2.55
N ILE A 6 37.14 15.01 3.25
CA ILE A 6 35.80 14.92 2.68
C ILE A 6 35.30 16.32 2.32
N GLU A 7 35.48 17.31 3.19
CA GLU A 7 35.12 18.72 2.93
C GLU A 7 35.84 19.27 1.70
N SER A 8 37.16 19.04 1.59
CA SER A 8 37.97 19.48 0.45
C SER A 8 37.54 18.84 -0.88
N LEU A 9 37.06 17.60 -0.85
CA LEU A 9 36.55 16.91 -2.04
C LEU A 9 35.18 17.44 -2.47
N LEU A 10 34.32 17.83 -1.52
CA LEU A 10 32.99 18.37 -1.79
C LEU A 10 33.03 19.80 -2.35
N GLU A 11 33.94 20.65 -1.85
CA GLU A 11 34.21 21.98 -2.42
C GLU A 11 34.66 21.89 -3.88
N ARG A 12 35.54 20.93 -4.19
CA ARG A 12 36.16 20.80 -5.52
C ARG A 12 35.19 20.36 -6.61
N VAL A 13 34.03 19.80 -6.25
CA VAL A 13 32.96 19.39 -7.17
C VAL A 13 31.81 20.42 -7.19
N GLY A 14 31.95 21.55 -6.47
CA GLY A 14 30.92 22.59 -6.42
C GLY A 14 29.68 22.22 -5.60
N LEU A 15 29.80 21.25 -4.68
CA LEU A 15 28.71 20.74 -3.86
C LEU A 15 28.69 21.34 -2.44
N ALA A 16 29.55 22.31 -2.15
CA ALA A 16 29.62 22.95 -0.85
C ALA A 16 28.52 24.01 -0.69
N HIS A 17 27.34 23.56 -0.24
CA HIS A 17 26.41 24.44 0.46
C HIS A 17 26.13 23.86 1.84
N THR A 18 26.74 24.53 2.82
CA THR A 18 26.46 24.42 4.24
C THR A 18 25.05 24.94 4.50
N GLU A 19 24.07 24.04 4.47
CA GLU A 19 22.86 24.20 5.26
C GLU A 19 22.58 22.86 5.91
N TYR A 20 22.59 22.83 7.24
CA TYR A 20 21.89 21.80 8.00
C TYR A 20 20.43 22.25 8.13
N PRO A 21 19.52 21.72 7.32
CA PRO A 21 18.25 21.26 7.81
C PRO A 21 18.33 19.73 7.92
N THR A 22 17.48 19.16 8.75
CA THR A 22 17.10 17.75 8.72
C THR A 22 16.40 17.47 7.38
N ALA A 23 17.13 17.53 6.27
CA ALA A 23 16.59 17.37 4.94
C ALA A 23 16.61 15.89 4.60
N THR A 24 15.43 15.30 4.44
CA THR A 24 15.28 14.00 3.80
C THR A 24 15.83 14.10 2.38
N THR A 25 17.08 13.70 2.17
CA THR A 25 17.69 13.66 0.84
C THR A 25 16.90 12.69 -0.02
N THR A 26 16.10 13.24 -0.95
CA THR A 26 15.34 12.46 -1.92
C THR A 26 16.21 12.26 -3.13
N VAL A 27 16.56 11.01 -3.43
CA VAL A 27 17.31 10.67 -4.64
C VAL A 27 16.33 10.02 -5.61
N SER A 28 16.06 10.69 -6.74
CA SER A 28 15.17 10.17 -7.76
C SER A 28 15.87 9.06 -8.55
N SER A 29 15.34 7.84 -8.51
CA SER A 29 15.84 6.73 -9.33
C SER A 29 15.36 6.85 -10.77
N VAL A 30 16.16 6.35 -11.72
CA VAL A 30 15.89 6.35 -13.17
C VAL A 30 14.57 5.64 -13.53
N ASN A 31 14.01 4.83 -12.62
CA ASN A 31 12.73 4.13 -12.78
C ASN A 31 11.51 4.90 -12.24
N GLY A 32 11.66 6.17 -11.85
CA GLY A 32 10.57 6.99 -11.32
C GLY A 32 10.16 6.67 -9.87
N GLU A 33 10.94 5.84 -9.18
CA GLU A 33 10.75 5.52 -7.77
C GLU A 33 11.66 6.43 -6.93
N ASN A 34 11.08 7.21 -6.03
CA ASN A 34 11.84 8.04 -5.09
C ASN A 34 12.38 7.17 -3.96
N VAL A 35 13.66 7.35 -3.63
CA VAL A 35 14.28 6.71 -2.47
C VAL A 35 14.56 7.78 -1.41
N TYR A 36 14.19 7.47 -0.18
CA TYR A 36 14.33 8.34 0.98
C TYR A 36 15.30 7.70 1.98
N TYR A 37 16.11 8.53 2.66
CA TYR A 37 17.02 8.06 3.70
C TYR A 37 16.67 8.71 5.04
N TYR A 38 16.30 7.88 6.02
CA TYR A 38 16.06 8.29 7.40
C TYR A 38 16.27 7.12 8.36
N GLU A 39 16.62 7.44 9.61
CA GLU A 39 16.92 6.46 10.67
C GLU A 39 18.00 5.43 10.27
N GLY A 40 18.99 5.86 9.48
CA GLY A 40 20.09 5.01 9.04
C GLY A 40 19.73 3.99 7.96
N LYS A 41 18.53 4.08 7.35
CA LYS A 41 18.01 3.11 6.38
C LYS A 41 17.45 3.79 5.14
N PHE A 42 17.45 3.08 4.03
CA PHE A 42 16.78 3.47 2.80
C PHE A 42 15.32 2.98 2.81
N HIS A 43 14.42 3.86 2.38
CA HIS A 43 12.98 3.64 2.36
C HIS A 43 12.41 4.07 1.01
N LEU A 44 11.33 3.40 0.61
CA LEU A 44 10.58 3.71 -0.62
C LEU A 44 9.48 4.77 -0.42
N LEU A 45 9.27 5.21 0.82
CA LEU A 45 8.29 6.22 1.18
C LEU A 45 8.93 7.31 2.05
N PRO A 46 8.43 8.55 2.01
CA PRO A 46 8.92 9.59 2.90
C PRO A 46 8.47 9.32 4.34
N GLN A 47 9.21 9.86 5.31
CA GLN A 47 8.87 9.75 6.74
C GLN A 47 7.50 10.38 7.08
N THR A 48 7.03 11.31 6.24
CA THR A 48 5.72 11.97 6.34
C THR A 48 4.58 11.18 5.68
N PHE A 49 4.85 9.98 5.16
CA PHE A 49 3.83 9.19 4.48
C PHE A 49 2.64 8.86 5.38
N GLU A 50 1.45 9.10 4.86
CA GLU A 50 0.19 8.65 5.45
C GLU A 50 -0.64 7.93 4.41
N PHE A 51 -1.31 6.84 4.84
CA PHE A 51 -2.28 6.18 4.00
C PHE A 51 -3.45 7.12 3.67
N PRO A 52 -3.77 7.32 2.38
CA PRO A 52 -4.87 8.17 2.00
C PRO A 52 -6.21 7.61 2.50
N ARG A 53 -7.13 8.53 2.81
CA ARG A 53 -8.50 8.18 3.17
C ARG A 53 -9.29 7.87 1.90
N THR A 54 -9.08 6.67 1.38
CA THR A 54 -9.76 6.17 0.18
C THR A 54 -10.68 5.00 0.49
N GLY A 55 -11.69 4.84 -0.37
CA GLY A 55 -12.49 3.62 -0.46
C GLY A 55 -11.68 2.46 -1.05
N PRO A 56 -12.31 1.28 -1.22
CA PRO A 56 -11.61 0.03 -1.56
C PRO A 56 -11.03 0.07 -2.96
N PHE A 57 -11.73 0.72 -3.89
CA PHE A 57 -11.26 0.90 -5.26
C PHE A 57 -9.96 1.72 -5.32
N GLY A 58 -9.92 2.89 -4.68
CA GLY A 58 -8.68 3.68 -4.68
C GLY A 58 -7.54 2.99 -3.94
N ALA A 59 -7.83 2.17 -2.92
CA ALA A 59 -6.82 1.34 -2.27
C ALA A 59 -6.25 0.26 -3.22
N TRP A 60 -7.12 -0.37 -4.02
CA TRP A 60 -6.74 -1.31 -5.08
C TRP A 60 -5.88 -0.63 -6.15
N MET A 61 -6.26 0.58 -6.60
CA MET A 61 -5.48 1.34 -7.57
C MET A 61 -4.09 1.72 -7.03
N LEU A 62 -4.00 2.19 -5.79
CA LEU A 62 -2.73 2.50 -5.13
C LEU A 62 -1.85 1.25 -4.98
N TRP A 63 -2.45 0.08 -4.75
CA TRP A 63 -1.71 -1.18 -4.63
C TRP A 63 -0.93 -1.50 -5.90
N TRP A 64 -1.55 -1.33 -7.06
CA TRP A 64 -0.97 -1.68 -8.37
C TRP A 64 -0.16 -0.56 -9.00
N PHE A 65 -0.57 0.69 -8.82
CA PHE A 65 -0.01 1.83 -9.56
C PHE A 65 0.69 2.87 -8.69
N GLY A 66 0.46 2.85 -7.37
CA GLY A 66 0.97 3.89 -6.48
C GLY A 66 0.33 5.25 -6.75
N ASP A 67 1.05 6.31 -6.38
CA ASP A 67 0.65 7.69 -6.67
C ASP A 67 1.84 8.43 -7.28
N LYS A 68 1.87 8.47 -8.62
CA LYS A 68 2.96 9.13 -9.38
C LYS A 68 3.08 10.61 -9.06
N SER A 69 1.98 11.30 -8.74
CA SER A 69 2.01 12.73 -8.42
C SER A 69 2.77 13.02 -7.13
N ARG A 70 2.74 12.07 -6.19
CA ARG A 70 3.47 12.12 -4.92
C ARG A 70 4.78 11.32 -4.94
N GLY A 71 5.10 10.68 -6.06
CA GLY A 71 6.24 9.77 -6.19
C GLY A 71 6.13 8.53 -5.31
N TYR A 72 4.92 8.09 -4.97
CA TYR A 72 4.71 6.87 -4.21
C TYR A 72 4.70 5.67 -5.16
N PRO A 73 5.55 4.65 -4.93
CA PRO A 73 5.54 3.45 -5.76
C PRO A 73 4.23 2.67 -5.54
N PRO A 74 3.91 1.72 -6.43
CA PRO A 74 2.90 0.70 -6.16
C PRO A 74 3.07 0.11 -4.77
N LEU A 75 2.01 0.12 -3.95
CA LEU A 75 2.11 -0.35 -2.56
C LEU A 75 2.42 -1.85 -2.48
N LYS A 76 2.25 -2.62 -3.55
CA LYS A 76 2.74 -4.01 -3.61
C LYS A 76 4.27 -4.15 -3.54
N LYS A 77 5.02 -3.08 -3.84
CA LYS A 77 6.49 -3.05 -3.85
C LYS A 77 7.10 -2.62 -2.52
N ILE A 78 6.35 -1.92 -1.68
CA ILE A 78 6.84 -1.48 -0.37
C ILE A 78 6.83 -2.64 0.63
N ARG A 79 7.61 -2.51 1.70
CA ARG A 79 7.66 -3.42 2.83
C ARG A 79 7.30 -2.68 4.12
N THR A 80 7.07 -3.41 5.19
CA THR A 80 6.74 -2.82 6.50
C THR A 80 7.84 -1.92 7.05
N ILE A 81 9.10 -2.16 6.66
CA ILE A 81 10.25 -1.32 7.02
C ILE A 81 10.20 0.06 6.37
N ASP A 82 9.56 0.19 5.19
CA ASP A 82 9.42 1.45 4.47
C ASP A 82 8.36 2.37 5.09
N LEU A 83 7.64 1.91 6.13
CA LEU A 83 6.56 2.65 6.76
C LEU A 83 7.06 3.38 8.01
N PRO A 84 6.67 4.65 8.21
CA PRO A 84 7.27 5.50 9.25
C PRO A 84 6.84 5.11 10.68
N THR A 85 5.71 4.42 10.85
CA THR A 85 5.20 4.06 12.18
C THR A 85 4.59 2.67 12.19
N SER A 86 4.58 2.03 13.37
CA SER A 86 3.94 0.72 13.57
C SER A 86 2.43 0.72 13.28
N CYS A 87 1.76 1.86 13.51
CA CYS A 87 0.36 2.05 13.14
C CYS A 87 0.17 1.95 11.61
N MET A 88 1.06 2.57 10.84
CA MET A 88 1.06 2.47 9.38
C MET A 88 1.41 1.05 8.93
N SER A 89 2.36 0.38 9.58
CA SER A 89 2.66 -1.04 9.30
C SER A 89 1.44 -1.93 9.49
N LYS A 90 0.68 -1.74 10.57
CA LYS A 90 -0.58 -2.48 10.81
C LYS A 90 -1.59 -2.21 9.70
N ARG A 91 -1.76 -0.94 9.30
CA ARG A 91 -2.69 -0.54 8.26
C ARG A 91 -2.33 -1.14 6.90
N TYR A 92 -1.04 -1.16 6.58
CA TYR A 92 -0.51 -1.85 5.40
C TYR A 92 -0.82 -3.35 5.43
N SER A 93 -0.61 -4.03 6.56
CA SER A 93 -0.95 -5.46 6.70
C SER A 93 -2.44 -5.73 6.50
N ASP A 94 -3.32 -4.87 7.03
CA ASP A 94 -4.76 -4.97 6.77
C ASP A 94 -5.08 -4.75 5.29
N TRP A 95 -4.46 -3.77 4.63
CA TRP A 95 -4.62 -3.56 3.19
C TRP A 95 -4.17 -4.78 2.38
N ALA A 96 -2.95 -5.26 2.61
CA ALA A 96 -2.38 -6.42 1.94
C ALA A 96 -3.28 -7.66 2.08
N MET A 97 -3.82 -7.90 3.28
CA MET A 97 -4.75 -9.01 3.52
C MET A 97 -6.06 -8.86 2.73
N MET A 98 -6.62 -7.65 2.67
CA MET A 98 -7.84 -7.43 1.89
C MET A 98 -7.58 -7.57 0.40
N ILE A 99 -6.45 -7.05 -0.10
CA ILE A 99 -6.06 -7.20 -1.50
C ILE A 99 -5.85 -8.68 -1.85
N GLN A 100 -5.16 -9.44 -0.99
CA GLN A 100 -5.04 -10.88 -1.15
C GLN A 100 -6.41 -11.56 -1.24
N HIS A 101 -7.37 -11.14 -0.42
CA HIS A 101 -8.71 -11.70 -0.48
C HIS A 101 -9.47 -11.35 -1.78
N LEU A 102 -9.29 -10.13 -2.32
CA LEU A 102 -9.84 -9.78 -3.63
C LEU A 102 -9.21 -10.64 -4.74
N CYS A 103 -7.89 -10.86 -4.66
CA CYS A 103 -7.15 -11.74 -5.57
C CYS A 103 -7.66 -13.20 -5.53
N GLU A 104 -7.98 -13.72 -4.35
CA GLU A 104 -8.61 -15.03 -4.17
C GLU A 104 -9.98 -15.08 -4.88
N LEU A 105 -10.85 -14.08 -4.65
CA LEU A 105 -12.17 -14.01 -5.28
C LEU A 105 -12.10 -13.92 -6.81
N ILE A 106 -11.13 -13.17 -7.34
CA ILE A 106 -10.86 -13.12 -8.78
C ILE A 106 -10.52 -14.51 -9.31
N THR A 107 -9.62 -15.22 -8.62
CA THR A 107 -9.19 -16.56 -9.03
C THR A 107 -10.34 -17.56 -8.95
N GLU A 108 -11.18 -17.47 -7.90
CA GLU A 108 -12.38 -18.29 -7.73
C GLU A 108 -13.44 -18.05 -8.82
N SER A 109 -13.48 -16.85 -9.41
CA SER A 109 -14.35 -16.54 -10.55
C SER A 109 -13.85 -17.08 -11.90
N GLY A 110 -12.69 -17.73 -11.94
CA GLY A 110 -12.06 -18.27 -13.15
C GLY A 110 -11.15 -17.28 -13.89
N GLU A 111 -10.97 -16.08 -13.35
CA GLU A 111 -10.07 -15.06 -13.88
C GLU A 111 -8.65 -15.21 -13.30
N HIS A 112 -7.66 -14.62 -13.97
CA HIS A 112 -6.27 -14.61 -13.49
C HIS A 112 -5.81 -13.18 -13.22
N ILE A 113 -4.82 -13.03 -12.34
CA ILE A 113 -4.20 -11.75 -12.03
C ILE A 113 -3.02 -11.55 -12.98
N PRO A 114 -3.03 -10.51 -13.83
CA PRO A 114 -1.92 -10.23 -14.73
C PRO A 114 -0.63 -9.90 -13.96
N SER A 115 0.49 -10.37 -14.49
CA SER A 115 1.83 -9.98 -13.99
C SER A 115 2.10 -8.50 -14.21
N ASP A 116 1.68 -7.98 -15.37
CA ASP A 116 1.67 -6.56 -15.71
C ASP A 116 0.23 -6.07 -15.76
N MET A 117 -0.16 -5.29 -14.75
CA MET A 117 -1.55 -4.88 -14.55
C MET A 117 -1.80 -3.59 -15.33
N THR A 118 -2.74 -3.60 -16.29
CA THR A 118 -3.22 -2.36 -16.91
C THR A 118 -4.32 -1.72 -16.06
N GLU A 119 -4.57 -0.43 -16.24
CA GLU A 119 -5.65 0.27 -15.53
C GLU A 119 -7.02 -0.33 -15.86
N GLN A 120 -7.26 -0.73 -17.11
CA GLN A 120 -8.50 -1.38 -17.54
C GLN A 120 -8.69 -2.73 -16.85
N ASP A 121 -7.63 -3.54 -16.77
CA ASP A 121 -7.66 -4.81 -16.04
C ASP A 121 -7.91 -4.60 -14.56
N ALA A 122 -7.25 -3.61 -13.95
CA ALA A 122 -7.45 -3.30 -12.54
C ALA A 122 -8.91 -2.93 -12.23
N ILE A 123 -9.56 -2.12 -13.08
CA ILE A 123 -10.98 -1.76 -12.93
C ILE A 123 -11.86 -3.00 -13.08
N ARG A 124 -11.67 -3.77 -14.15
CA ARG A 124 -12.46 -4.97 -14.45
C ARG A 124 -12.39 -5.99 -13.32
N LEU A 125 -11.17 -6.36 -12.92
CA LEU A 125 -10.91 -7.37 -11.89
C LEU A 125 -11.42 -6.92 -10.51
N PHE A 126 -11.31 -5.63 -10.20
CA PHE A 126 -11.87 -5.10 -8.96
C PHE A 126 -13.39 -5.28 -8.92
N ASN A 127 -14.11 -4.98 -10.01
CA ASN A 127 -15.56 -5.14 -10.06
C ASN A 127 -15.96 -6.61 -9.88
N ILE A 128 -15.27 -7.53 -10.58
CA ILE A 128 -15.49 -8.98 -10.43
C ILE A 128 -15.33 -9.42 -8.97
N ALA A 129 -14.25 -8.98 -8.31
CA ALA A 129 -13.99 -9.31 -6.92
C ALA A 129 -15.07 -8.75 -5.99
N MET A 130 -15.50 -7.51 -6.21
CA MET A 130 -16.49 -6.82 -5.39
C MET A 130 -17.90 -7.40 -5.55
N ASP A 131 -18.28 -7.82 -6.76
CA ASP A 131 -19.56 -8.48 -7.02
C ASP A 131 -19.60 -9.89 -6.39
N SER A 132 -18.45 -10.55 -6.30
CA SER A 132 -18.29 -11.85 -5.62
C SER A 132 -18.21 -11.72 -4.10
N LEU A 133 -18.06 -10.50 -3.57
CA LEU A 133 -17.81 -10.26 -2.15
C LEU A 133 -19.06 -10.49 -1.30
N GLN A 134 -19.04 -11.55 -0.51
CA GLN A 134 -20.14 -11.85 0.40
C GLN A 134 -19.96 -11.11 1.73
N LEU A 135 -20.82 -10.12 1.96
CA LEU A 135 -20.86 -9.33 3.18
C LEU A 135 -22.06 -9.72 4.06
N PRO A 136 -21.96 -9.56 5.39
CA PRO A 136 -23.06 -9.93 6.26
C PRO A 136 -24.27 -9.03 5.98
N PRO A 137 -25.50 -9.55 6.10
CA PRO A 137 -26.70 -8.75 5.86
C PRO A 137 -26.70 -7.52 6.77
N SER A 138 -27.19 -6.40 6.24
CA SER A 138 -27.27 -5.13 6.98
C SER A 138 -28.69 -4.62 6.99
N LYS A 139 -29.12 -4.05 8.12
CA LYS A 139 -30.42 -3.37 8.23
C LYS A 139 -30.52 -2.14 7.33
N ARG A 140 -29.39 -1.56 6.92
CA ARG A 140 -29.31 -0.41 6.01
C ARG A 140 -28.44 -0.78 4.81
N GLN A 141 -28.85 -0.39 3.60
CA GLN A 141 -28.05 -0.63 2.40
C GLN A 141 -26.67 0.02 2.53
N ARG A 142 -25.62 -0.80 2.42
CA ARG A 142 -24.24 -0.34 2.52
C ARG A 142 -23.78 0.11 1.15
N ARG A 143 -23.29 1.35 1.05
CA ARG A 143 -22.58 1.83 -0.13
C ARG A 143 -21.12 1.41 0.01
N LEU A 144 -20.76 0.29 -0.59
CA LEU A 144 -19.42 -0.30 -0.42
C LEU A 144 -18.30 0.62 -0.91
N SER A 145 -18.58 1.44 -1.92
CA SER A 145 -17.68 2.48 -2.41
C SER A 145 -17.34 3.56 -1.37
N GLU A 146 -18.22 3.79 -0.39
CA GLU A 146 -18.04 4.78 0.69
C GLU A 146 -17.33 4.19 1.92
N LEU A 147 -17.15 2.87 1.99
CA LEU A 147 -16.49 2.21 3.12
C LEU A 147 -14.97 2.20 2.94
N SER A 148 -14.24 2.38 4.04
CA SER A 148 -12.79 2.15 4.02
C SER A 148 -12.47 0.66 3.82
N LEU A 149 -11.34 0.38 3.16
CA LEU A 149 -10.88 -1.00 2.91
C LEU A 149 -10.79 -1.83 4.20
N THR A 150 -10.34 -1.21 5.31
CA THR A 150 -10.25 -1.86 6.62
C THR A 150 -11.62 -2.23 7.20
N THR A 151 -12.65 -1.44 6.93
CA THR A 151 -14.03 -1.74 7.35
C THR A 151 -14.57 -2.93 6.59
N ILE A 152 -14.33 -3.00 5.28
CA ILE A 152 -14.73 -4.14 4.46
C ILE A 152 -14.03 -5.41 4.93
N LEU A 153 -12.72 -5.36 5.18
CA LEU A 153 -11.97 -6.48 5.72
C LEU A 153 -12.54 -7.00 7.04
N ARG A 154 -12.94 -6.09 7.95
CA ARG A 154 -13.59 -6.48 9.21
C ARG A 154 -14.87 -7.29 8.97
N LEU A 155 -15.70 -6.85 8.02
CA LEU A 155 -16.95 -7.54 7.68
C LEU A 155 -16.69 -8.91 7.03
N VAL A 156 -15.68 -9.01 6.17
CA VAL A 156 -15.23 -10.29 5.59
C VAL A 156 -14.80 -11.26 6.69
N ARG A 157 -14.00 -10.80 7.65
CA ARG A 157 -13.55 -11.61 8.79
C ARG A 157 -14.73 -12.10 9.65
N GLU A 158 -15.76 -11.26 9.83
CA GLU A 158 -16.98 -11.64 10.56
C GLU A 158 -17.73 -12.79 9.87
N VAL A 159 -17.87 -12.73 8.54
CA VAL A 159 -18.50 -13.80 7.75
C VAL A 159 -17.69 -15.09 7.83
N LYS A 160 -16.36 -15.03 7.66
CA LYS A 160 -15.47 -16.20 7.78
C LYS A 160 -15.58 -16.84 9.17
N ALA A 161 -15.56 -16.04 10.23
CA ALA A 161 -15.69 -16.52 11.61
C ALA A 161 -17.07 -17.17 11.88
N LYS A 162 -18.15 -16.59 11.36
CA LYS A 162 -19.50 -17.15 11.50
C LYS A 162 -19.62 -18.51 10.81
N ARG A 163 -19.08 -18.66 9.60
CA ARG A 163 -19.04 -19.94 8.87
C ARG A 163 -18.28 -21.02 9.63
N GLN A 164 -17.10 -20.69 10.16
CA GLN A 164 -16.29 -21.62 10.94
C GLN A 164 -17.00 -22.11 12.20
N ARG A 165 -17.76 -21.23 12.89
CA ARG A 165 -18.54 -21.62 14.07
C ARG A 165 -19.68 -22.57 13.70
N LEU A 166 -20.41 -22.30 12.62
CA LEU A 166 -21.50 -23.17 12.16
C LEU A 166 -20.99 -24.58 11.83
N ASN A 167 -19.88 -24.68 11.09
CA ASN A 167 -19.31 -25.98 10.71
C ASN A 167 -18.84 -26.81 11.92
N LYS A 168 -18.41 -26.17 13.02
CA LYS A 168 -18.00 -26.86 14.26
C LYS A 168 -19.17 -27.39 15.10
N HIS A 169 -20.39 -26.91 14.89
CA HIS A 169 -21.59 -27.37 15.62
C HIS A 169 -22.41 -28.38 14.81
N SER A 170 -21.99 -28.70 13.59
CA SER A 170 -22.61 -29.71 12.71
C SER A 170 -21.80 -31.01 12.60
N GLN A 171 -20.69 -31.12 13.34
CA GLN A 171 -19.93 -32.35 13.58
C GLN A 171 -20.09 -32.75 15.04
#